data_AF-A0A4R4V9A4-F1
#
_entry.id   AF-A0A4R4V9A4-F1
#
_cell.length_a   1.000
_cell.length_b   1.000
_cell.length_c   1.000
_cell.angle_alpha   90.00
_cell.angle_beta   90.00
_cell.angle_gamma   90.00
#
_symmetry.space_group_name_H-M   'P 1'
#
loop_
_entity.id
_entity.type
_entity.pdbx_description
1 polymer ?
#
loop_
_entity_poly.entity_id
_entity_poly.type
_entity_poly.pdbx_seq_one_letter_code
_entity_poly.pdbx_strand_id
1 'polypeptide(L)'
;MAIFRAASGEGGAEVVLAAGNPYGSRTLVVERDEDSSVAYLCSPDGTVHGAVWLANHRPAPPVVDLARINAGLPPLMPRAGTLHPEGRRPLGQLGTLWFEEGDGVALYEDDDLLAVIPGWADMNRGMPGYARDAVGESPFAWALSEALEGLRPRISNAQSYWRWRHGEGSWPSFQQFVMGHLDRALGPAGRYWDAGGERLPTVGITERPPHRDRDFTVLSTVGMSCQRMPTVEQWIDKPGAYARIELAVATREDPKDAALLLVWLSQYPWHSVTWLGHGHTAKWYHEPATFPLGPQYSGVLMVHSPPHMPDMSGFAFGGEAVRWLWLTPVTAEALETHR
;
A
#
# COMPACT_ATOMS: atom_id res chain seq x y z
N MET A 1 8.48 -10.93 -16.66
CA MET A 1 7.40 -10.51 -15.75
C MET A 1 6.21 -11.41 -16.02
N ALA A 2 5.71 -12.14 -15.02
CA ALA A 2 4.55 -13.01 -15.20
C ALA A 2 3.27 -12.16 -15.21
N ILE A 3 2.40 -12.39 -16.19
CA ILE A 3 1.08 -11.76 -16.30
C ILE A 3 0.05 -12.83 -15.98
N PHE A 4 -0.76 -12.58 -14.97
CA PHE A 4 -1.98 -13.32 -14.69
C PHE A 4 -2.92 -13.15 -15.88
N ARG A 5 -3.25 -14.26 -16.54
CA ARG A 5 -4.35 -14.30 -17.52
C ARG A 5 -5.51 -14.95 -16.80
N ALA A 6 -6.60 -14.21 -16.60
CA ALA A 6 -7.85 -14.84 -16.19
C ALA A 6 -8.12 -15.99 -17.16
N ALA A 7 -8.23 -17.20 -16.62
CA ALA A 7 -8.45 -18.41 -17.42
C ALA A 7 -9.80 -18.32 -18.15
N SER A 8 -9.81 -17.70 -19.33
CA SER A 8 -10.87 -17.88 -20.30
C SER A 8 -10.63 -19.22 -20.97
N GLY A 9 -11.25 -20.26 -20.41
CA GLY A 9 -11.61 -21.52 -21.06
C GLY A 9 -10.58 -22.13 -22.00
N GLU A 10 -9.72 -22.99 -21.45
CA GLU A 10 -9.19 -24.26 -22.00
C GLU A 10 -7.91 -24.61 -21.22
N GLY A 11 -8.05 -25.06 -19.97
CA GLY A 11 -6.89 -25.44 -19.16
C GLY A 11 -7.12 -25.52 -17.66
N GLY A 12 -8.04 -26.40 -17.20
CA GLY A 12 -8.06 -27.04 -15.87
C GLY A 12 -8.15 -26.21 -14.57
N ALA A 13 -7.68 -24.97 -14.54
CA ALA A 13 -7.63 -24.12 -13.36
C ALA A 13 -8.78 -23.13 -13.33
N GLU A 14 -9.37 -22.96 -12.15
CA GLU A 14 -10.44 -21.99 -11.87
C GLU A 14 -10.00 -21.00 -10.78
N VAL A 15 -10.60 -19.81 -10.82
CA VAL A 15 -10.43 -18.80 -9.77
C VAL A 15 -11.43 -19.06 -8.66
N VAL A 16 -10.96 -19.45 -7.48
CA VAL A 16 -11.81 -19.72 -6.31
C VAL A 16 -11.96 -18.53 -5.37
N LEU A 17 -11.08 -17.53 -5.50
CA LEU A 17 -11.19 -16.25 -4.78
C LEU A 17 -10.54 -15.14 -5.62
N ALA A 18 -11.21 -14.00 -5.71
CA ALA A 18 -10.64 -12.74 -6.17
C ALA A 18 -11.05 -11.64 -5.19
N ALA A 19 -10.07 -11.06 -4.48
CA ALA A 19 -10.30 -10.02 -3.48
C ALA A 19 -9.42 -8.82 -3.78
N GLY A 20 -10.01 -7.66 -4.05
CA GLY A 20 -9.27 -6.40 -4.22
C GLY A 20 -8.86 -5.79 -2.89
N ASN A 21 -7.72 -5.08 -2.87
CA ASN A 21 -7.37 -4.25 -1.73
C ASN A 21 -8.27 -3.00 -1.67
N PRO A 22 -8.40 -2.35 -0.50
CA PRO A 22 -9.27 -1.17 -0.35
C PRO A 22 -8.84 0.07 -1.15
N TYR A 23 -7.63 0.06 -1.72
CA TYR A 23 -7.05 1.16 -2.51
C TYR A 23 -7.18 0.95 -4.04
N GLY A 24 -7.66 -0.22 -4.48
CA GLY A 24 -7.80 -0.58 -5.90
C GLY A 24 -6.48 -0.84 -6.64
N SER A 25 -5.36 -1.00 -5.94
CA SER A 25 -4.03 -1.17 -6.53
C SER A 25 -3.52 -2.60 -6.57
N ARG A 26 -4.14 -3.51 -5.80
CA ARG A 26 -3.79 -4.93 -5.77
C ARG A 26 -5.04 -5.81 -5.67
N THR A 27 -4.96 -7.00 -6.23
CA THR A 27 -5.96 -8.06 -6.09
C THR A 27 -5.27 -9.36 -5.71
N LEU A 28 -5.72 -10.00 -4.63
CA LEU A 28 -5.35 -11.38 -4.34
C LEU A 28 -6.25 -12.29 -5.18
N VAL A 29 -5.63 -13.16 -5.97
CA VAL A 29 -6.32 -14.18 -6.75
C VAL A 29 -5.86 -15.55 -6.28
N VAL A 30 -6.79 -16.43 -5.95
CA VAL A 30 -6.49 -17.83 -5.65
C VAL A 30 -6.99 -18.68 -6.81
N GLU A 31 -6.06 -19.38 -7.45
CA GLU A 31 -6.34 -20.36 -8.47
C GLU A 31 -6.23 -21.78 -7.91
N ARG A 32 -7.08 -22.65 -8.44
CA ARG A 32 -7.10 -24.07 -8.11
C ARG A 32 -7.35 -24.88 -9.37
N ASP A 33 -6.67 -26.00 -9.50
CA ASP A 33 -7.13 -27.10 -10.36
C ASP A 33 -7.34 -28.38 -9.54
N GLU A 34 -7.52 -29.52 -10.21
CA GLU A 34 -7.71 -30.81 -9.55
C GLU A 34 -6.51 -31.23 -8.69
N ASP A 35 -5.31 -30.68 -8.96
CA ASP A 35 -4.05 -31.15 -8.40
C ASP A 35 -3.46 -30.19 -7.35
N SER A 36 -3.69 -28.87 -7.44
CA SER A 36 -3.02 -27.88 -6.58
C SER A 36 -3.77 -26.55 -6.47
N SER A 37 -3.51 -25.80 -5.39
CA SER A 37 -3.99 -24.43 -5.17
C SER A 37 -2.82 -23.46 -4.93
N VAL A 38 -2.90 -22.27 -5.55
CA VAL A 38 -1.88 -21.22 -5.47
C VAL A 38 -2.55 -19.85 -5.37
N ALA A 39 -1.95 -18.94 -4.61
CA ALA A 39 -2.37 -17.54 -4.54
C ALA A 39 -1.38 -16.62 -5.24
N TYR A 40 -1.90 -15.60 -5.92
CA TYR A 40 -1.16 -14.56 -6.62
C TYR A 40 -1.61 -13.19 -6.14
N LEU A 41 -0.65 -12.31 -5.93
CA LEU A 41 -0.88 -10.89 -5.68
C LEU A 41 -0.67 -10.13 -6.99
N CYS A 42 -1.76 -9.67 -7.58
CA CYS A 42 -1.78 -9.10 -8.93
C CYS A 42 -2.03 -7.58 -8.90
N SER A 43 -1.44 -6.85 -9.84
CA SER A 43 -1.83 -5.49 -10.22
C SER A 43 -3.08 -5.49 -11.12
N PRO A 44 -3.76 -4.34 -11.30
CA PRO A 44 -4.94 -4.24 -12.16
C PRO A 44 -4.71 -4.64 -13.63
N ASP A 45 -3.47 -4.52 -14.11
CA ASP A 45 -3.04 -4.95 -15.46
C ASP A 45 -2.75 -6.46 -15.56
N GLY A 46 -2.92 -7.21 -14.46
CA GLY A 46 -2.63 -8.63 -14.36
C GLY A 46 -1.18 -8.94 -13.96
N THR A 47 -0.30 -7.97 -13.76
CA THR A 47 1.09 -8.23 -13.36
C THR A 47 1.15 -8.92 -12.00
N VAL A 48 1.85 -10.07 -11.92
CA VAL A 48 2.04 -10.80 -10.65
C VAL A 48 3.25 -10.22 -9.89
N HIS A 49 3.01 -9.71 -8.69
CA HIS A 49 4.04 -9.16 -7.80
C HIS A 49 4.49 -10.16 -6.73
N GLY A 50 3.59 -11.02 -6.26
CA GLY A 50 3.89 -12.08 -5.30
C GLY A 50 3.07 -13.32 -5.60
N ALA A 51 3.59 -14.48 -5.22
CA ALA A 51 2.87 -15.74 -5.32
C ALA A 51 3.22 -16.63 -4.12
N VAL A 52 2.29 -17.53 -3.77
CA VAL A 52 2.52 -18.52 -2.72
C VAL A 52 1.72 -19.79 -3.01
N TRP A 53 2.39 -20.93 -2.98
CA TRP A 53 1.73 -22.23 -3.00
C TRP A 53 0.92 -22.46 -1.72
N LEU A 54 -0.30 -23.00 -1.85
CA LEU A 54 -1.19 -23.22 -0.72
C LEU A 54 -1.33 -24.69 -0.34
N ALA A 55 -1.55 -25.56 -1.33
CA ALA A 55 -1.80 -26.98 -1.10
C ALA A 55 -1.62 -27.83 -2.37
N ASN A 56 -1.23 -29.08 -2.19
CA ASN A 56 -1.39 -30.14 -3.18
C ASN A 56 -2.68 -30.91 -2.85
N HIS A 57 -3.45 -31.25 -3.87
CA HIS A 57 -4.67 -32.07 -3.78
C HIS A 57 -4.46 -33.54 -4.18
N ARG A 58 -3.21 -33.87 -4.54
CA ARG A 58 -2.73 -35.20 -4.89
C ARG A 58 -1.39 -35.51 -4.21
N PRO A 59 -0.92 -36.76 -4.25
CA PRO A 59 0.41 -37.10 -3.77
C PRO A 59 1.50 -36.22 -4.37
N ALA A 60 2.35 -35.69 -3.49
CA ALA A 60 3.42 -34.78 -3.83
C ALA A 60 4.50 -35.50 -4.66
N PRO A 61 4.96 -34.91 -5.78
CA PRO A 61 6.01 -35.50 -6.59
C PRO A 61 7.35 -35.48 -5.82
N PRO A 62 8.30 -36.35 -6.16
CA PRO A 62 9.62 -36.34 -5.53
C PRO A 62 10.45 -35.09 -5.88
N VAL A 63 10.19 -34.49 -7.04
CA VAL A 63 10.90 -33.31 -7.57
C VAL A 63 9.92 -32.35 -8.24
N VAL A 64 10.38 -31.15 -8.55
CA VAL A 64 9.60 -30.14 -9.27
C VAL A 64 9.20 -30.64 -10.66
N ASP A 65 7.91 -30.50 -10.98
CA ASP A 65 7.38 -30.76 -12.32
C ASP A 65 7.48 -29.50 -13.20
N LEU A 66 8.57 -29.41 -13.96
CA LEU A 66 8.80 -28.28 -14.86
C LEU A 66 7.82 -28.23 -16.03
N ALA A 67 7.29 -29.38 -16.47
CA ALA A 67 6.34 -29.40 -17.59
C ALA A 67 5.04 -28.70 -17.18
N ARG A 68 4.58 -28.93 -15.95
CA ARG A 68 3.41 -28.28 -15.37
C ARG A 68 3.59 -26.77 -15.23
N ILE A 69 4.75 -26.32 -14.74
CA ILE A 69 5.09 -24.90 -14.61
C ILE A 69 5.11 -24.22 -15.98
N ASN A 70 5.76 -24.85 -16.98
CA ASN A 70 5.84 -24.32 -18.34
C ASN A 70 4.48 -24.28 -19.05
N ALA A 71 3.52 -25.11 -18.62
CA ALA A 71 2.14 -25.07 -19.07
C ALA A 71 1.28 -23.98 -18.38
N GLY A 72 1.85 -23.24 -17.41
CA GLY A 72 1.13 -22.21 -16.67
C GLY A 72 0.13 -22.74 -15.64
N LEU A 73 0.23 -24.01 -15.27
CA LEU A 73 -0.65 -24.62 -14.26
C LEU A 73 -0.12 -24.37 -12.84
N PRO A 74 -0.99 -24.34 -11.81
CA PRO A 74 -0.57 -24.18 -10.42
C PRO A 74 0.49 -25.23 -10.01
N PRO A 75 1.71 -24.86 -9.60
CA PRO A 75 2.77 -25.82 -9.26
C PRO A 75 2.37 -26.79 -8.15
N LEU A 76 2.94 -28.01 -8.22
CA LEU A 76 2.91 -28.97 -7.11
C LEU A 76 4.16 -28.82 -6.25
N MET A 77 3.98 -28.72 -4.94
CA MET A 77 5.09 -28.75 -3.99
C MET A 77 5.70 -30.15 -3.94
N PRO A 78 7.03 -30.33 -4.05
CA PRO A 78 7.66 -31.63 -3.88
C PRO A 78 7.49 -32.18 -2.46
N ARG A 79 7.58 -33.51 -2.31
CA ARG A 79 7.37 -34.24 -1.04
C ARG A 79 8.14 -33.67 0.14
N ALA A 80 9.37 -33.20 -0.08
CA ALA A 80 10.22 -32.63 0.98
C ALA A 80 9.76 -31.24 1.46
N GLY A 81 8.97 -30.51 0.66
CA GLY A 81 8.55 -29.13 0.92
C GLY A 81 7.13 -28.97 1.45
N THR A 82 6.43 -30.07 1.78
CA THR A 82 5.02 -30.03 2.24
C THR A 82 4.81 -30.89 3.48
N LEU A 83 3.96 -30.40 4.39
CA LEU A 83 3.47 -31.16 5.54
C LEU A 83 2.46 -32.26 5.14
N HIS A 84 1.91 -32.20 3.93
CA HIS A 84 0.90 -33.14 3.40
C HIS A 84 1.41 -33.86 2.14
N PRO A 85 2.35 -34.81 2.28
CA PRO A 85 2.98 -35.46 1.13
C PRO A 85 2.04 -36.37 0.32
N GLU A 86 0.92 -36.80 0.90
CA GLU A 86 -0.12 -37.55 0.19
C GLU A 86 -1.20 -36.64 -0.43
N GLY A 87 -1.03 -35.32 -0.31
CA GLY A 87 -2.03 -34.32 -0.67
C GLY A 87 -3.08 -34.13 0.43
N ARG A 88 -3.89 -33.08 0.28
CA ARG A 88 -5.02 -32.78 1.17
C ARG A 88 -6.26 -32.44 0.36
N ARG A 89 -7.43 -32.52 1.01
CA ARG A 89 -8.70 -32.10 0.40
C ARG A 89 -8.61 -30.66 -0.16
N PRO A 90 -9.44 -30.30 -1.16
CA PRO A 90 -9.57 -28.92 -1.62
C PRO A 90 -9.79 -27.95 -0.46
N LEU A 91 -9.30 -26.72 -0.63
CA LEU A 91 -9.40 -25.68 0.40
C LEU A 91 -10.87 -25.38 0.76
N GLY A 92 -11.09 -25.07 2.04
CA GLY A 92 -12.38 -24.64 2.60
C GLY A 92 -12.76 -23.20 2.22
N GLN A 93 -13.49 -22.52 3.10
CA GLN A 93 -13.90 -21.13 2.86
C GLN A 93 -12.70 -20.21 3.01
N LEU A 94 -12.44 -19.39 1.99
CA LEU A 94 -11.31 -18.46 1.98
C LEU A 94 -11.73 -17.06 2.43
N GLY A 95 -10.89 -16.45 3.27
CA GLY A 95 -11.03 -15.07 3.75
C GLY A 95 -9.71 -14.29 3.65
N THR A 96 -9.78 -12.97 3.53
CA THR A 96 -8.58 -12.12 3.39
C THR A 96 -8.49 -11.07 4.47
N LEU A 97 -7.26 -10.75 4.84
CA LEU A 97 -6.91 -9.58 5.63
C LEU A 97 -5.77 -8.86 4.93
N TRP A 98 -6.08 -7.72 4.33
CA TRP A 98 -5.07 -6.82 3.77
C TRP A 98 -4.25 -6.17 4.89
N PHE A 99 -2.96 -5.99 4.68
CA PHE A 99 -2.16 -5.12 5.53
C PHE A 99 -2.59 -3.66 5.35
N GLU A 100 -2.27 -2.82 6.33
CA GLU A 100 -2.70 -1.42 6.38
C GLU A 100 -2.23 -0.66 5.13
N GLU A 101 -1.00 -0.91 4.70
CA GLU A 101 -0.37 -0.39 3.50
C GLU A 101 -1.09 -0.83 2.21
N GLY A 102 -1.76 -2.00 2.24
CA GLY A 102 -2.46 -2.58 1.10
C GLY A 102 -1.56 -3.23 0.05
N ASP A 103 -0.27 -3.37 0.32
CA ASP A 103 0.70 -4.06 -0.55
C ASP A 103 1.02 -5.49 -0.10
N GLY A 104 0.54 -5.91 1.08
CA GLY A 104 0.58 -7.29 1.55
C GLY A 104 -0.77 -7.80 2.04
N VAL A 105 -0.92 -9.12 2.12
CA VAL A 105 -2.19 -9.78 2.47
C VAL A 105 -1.97 -11.11 3.18
N ALA A 106 -2.79 -11.36 4.20
CA ALA A 106 -2.95 -12.66 4.84
C ALA A 106 -4.21 -13.35 4.31
N LEU A 107 -4.10 -14.63 3.99
CA LEU A 107 -5.16 -15.51 3.52
C LEU A 107 -5.52 -16.49 4.63
N TYR A 108 -6.80 -16.68 4.87
CA TYR A 108 -7.36 -17.59 5.85
C TYR A 108 -8.19 -18.67 5.17
N GLU A 109 -8.17 -19.87 5.75
CA GLU A 109 -9.08 -20.97 5.42
C GLU A 109 -9.87 -21.29 6.69
N ASP A 110 -11.20 -21.15 6.65
CA ASP A 110 -12.08 -21.44 7.79
C ASP A 110 -11.60 -20.76 9.11
N ASP A 111 -11.24 -19.47 9.03
CA ASP A 111 -10.67 -18.62 10.10
C ASP A 111 -9.24 -18.98 10.58
N ASP A 112 -8.64 -20.05 10.06
CA ASP A 112 -7.24 -20.38 10.33
C ASP A 112 -6.31 -19.74 9.29
N LEU A 113 -5.22 -19.13 9.76
CA LEU A 113 -4.22 -18.49 8.89
C LEU A 113 -3.60 -19.55 7.96
N LEU A 114 -3.82 -19.39 6.65
CA LEU A 114 -3.37 -20.30 5.60
C LEU A 114 -2.05 -19.83 4.98
N ALA A 115 -1.96 -18.55 4.62
CA ALA A 115 -0.79 -18.00 3.96
C ALA A 115 -0.64 -16.49 4.16
N VAL A 116 0.55 -15.96 3.89
CA VAL A 116 0.86 -14.53 3.89
C VAL A 116 1.70 -14.19 2.67
N ILE A 117 1.24 -13.24 1.85
CA ILE A 117 2.07 -12.59 0.83
C ILE A 117 2.41 -11.19 1.35
N PRO A 118 3.62 -10.94 1.88
CA PRO A 118 4.00 -9.62 2.37
C PRO A 118 4.30 -8.66 1.21
N GLY A 119 4.32 -7.35 1.49
CA GLY A 119 4.63 -6.33 0.49
C GLY A 119 6.04 -6.40 -0.10
N TRP A 120 6.96 -7.11 0.55
CA TRP A 120 8.31 -7.38 0.04
C TRP A 120 8.46 -8.71 -0.72
N ALA A 121 7.37 -9.46 -0.92
CA ALA A 121 7.42 -10.64 -1.78
C ALA A 121 7.85 -10.22 -3.19
N ASP A 122 8.82 -10.94 -3.75
CA ASP A 122 9.38 -10.67 -5.07
C ASP A 122 9.76 -11.98 -5.74
N MET A 123 8.93 -12.42 -6.67
CA MET A 123 9.14 -13.66 -7.41
C MET A 123 10.42 -13.61 -8.27
N ASN A 124 10.88 -12.43 -8.70
CA ASN A 124 12.11 -12.31 -9.49
C ASN A 124 13.36 -12.49 -8.62
N ARG A 125 13.25 -12.26 -7.31
CA ARG A 125 14.32 -12.48 -6.33
C ARG A 125 14.20 -13.82 -5.62
N GLY A 126 13.25 -14.67 -6.02
CA GLY A 126 13.00 -15.96 -5.36
C GLY A 126 12.46 -15.83 -3.94
N MET A 127 11.72 -14.74 -3.67
CA MET A 127 11.10 -14.46 -2.38
C MET A 127 9.57 -14.65 -2.48
N PRO A 128 9.06 -15.89 -2.42
CA PRO A 128 7.63 -16.16 -2.43
C PRO A 128 6.96 -15.73 -1.12
N GLY A 129 5.65 -15.89 -1.04
CA GLY A 129 4.93 -15.79 0.23
C GLY A 129 5.18 -16.99 1.15
N TYR A 130 4.56 -16.92 2.32
CA TYR A 130 4.65 -17.92 3.39
C TYR A 130 3.38 -18.74 3.45
N ALA A 131 3.49 -20.07 3.54
CA ALA A 131 2.34 -20.97 3.60
C ALA A 131 2.37 -21.85 4.85
N ARG A 132 1.20 -22.07 5.46
CA ARG A 132 1.01 -22.91 6.64
C ARG A 132 1.53 -24.33 6.43
N ASP A 133 1.28 -24.89 5.25
CA ASP A 133 1.55 -26.28 4.93
C ASP A 133 2.93 -26.49 4.27
N ALA A 134 3.73 -25.44 4.09
CA ALA A 134 5.08 -25.53 3.52
C ALA A 134 6.12 -25.94 4.59
N VAL A 135 7.18 -26.60 4.14
CA VAL A 135 8.33 -27.01 4.95
C VAL A 135 9.60 -26.34 4.45
N GLY A 136 10.32 -25.66 5.34
CA GLY A 136 11.53 -24.89 5.01
C GLY A 136 11.28 -23.85 3.92
N GLU A 137 12.31 -23.61 3.11
CA GLU A 137 12.26 -22.68 1.99
C GLU A 137 12.23 -23.43 0.66
N SER A 138 11.33 -23.02 -0.23
CA SER A 138 11.26 -23.49 -1.61
C SER A 138 10.99 -22.32 -2.56
N PRO A 139 11.15 -22.50 -3.88
CA PRO A 139 10.77 -21.50 -4.86
C PRO A 139 9.27 -21.14 -4.88
N PHE A 140 8.39 -21.97 -4.30
CA PHE A 140 6.93 -21.79 -4.37
C PHE A 140 6.31 -21.20 -3.11
N ALA A 141 6.90 -21.49 -1.96
CA ALA A 141 6.49 -21.00 -0.66
C ALA A 141 7.59 -21.21 0.37
N TRP A 142 7.64 -20.34 1.37
CA TRP A 142 8.40 -20.54 2.60
C TRP A 142 7.49 -20.98 3.74
N ALA A 143 8.02 -21.72 4.70
CA ALA A 143 7.26 -22.20 5.85
C ALA A 143 6.77 -21.03 6.70
N LEU A 144 5.45 -20.91 6.85
CA LEU A 144 4.85 -19.86 7.67
C LEU A 144 5.21 -20.01 9.14
N SER A 145 5.38 -21.24 9.64
CA SER A 145 5.77 -21.51 11.03
C SER A 145 7.09 -20.84 11.43
N GLU A 146 8.04 -20.73 10.50
CA GLU A 146 9.36 -20.14 10.74
C GLU A 146 9.33 -18.60 10.75
N ALA A 147 8.37 -17.99 10.04
CA ALA A 147 8.22 -16.53 9.98
C ALA A 147 7.10 -15.97 10.87
N LEU A 148 6.29 -16.84 11.49
CA LEU A 148 5.06 -16.44 12.18
C LEU A 148 5.33 -15.48 13.35
N GLU A 149 6.45 -15.63 14.06
CA GLU A 149 6.82 -14.73 15.15
C GLU A 149 6.95 -13.27 14.66
N GLY A 150 7.62 -13.06 13.52
CA GLY A 150 7.77 -11.74 12.90
C GLY A 150 6.52 -11.23 12.19
N LEU A 151 5.68 -12.12 11.65
CA LEU A 151 4.47 -11.75 10.92
C LEU A 151 3.26 -11.48 11.84
N ARG A 152 3.18 -12.11 13.02
CA ARG A 152 2.07 -11.96 13.98
C ARG A 152 1.76 -10.50 14.32
N PRO A 153 2.75 -9.64 14.67
CA PRO A 153 2.49 -8.23 14.93
C PRO A 153 1.84 -7.51 13.74
N ARG A 154 2.28 -7.82 12.51
CA ARG A 154 1.76 -7.18 11.28
C ARG A 154 0.30 -7.57 11.04
N ILE A 155 -0.01 -8.86 11.20
CA ILE A 155 -1.38 -9.38 11.10
C ILE A 155 -2.28 -8.76 12.17
N SER A 156 -1.83 -8.70 13.42
CA SER A 156 -2.60 -8.13 14.53
C SER A 156 -2.84 -6.62 14.36
N ASN A 157 -1.83 -5.90 13.89
CA ASN A 157 -1.95 -4.47 13.57
C ASN A 157 -2.95 -4.25 12.43
N ALA A 158 -2.88 -5.03 11.37
CA ALA A 158 -3.84 -4.95 10.25
C ALA A 158 -5.28 -5.20 10.70
N GLN A 159 -5.52 -6.23 11.52
CA GLN A 159 -6.85 -6.50 12.09
C GLN A 159 -7.36 -5.31 12.92
N SER A 160 -6.50 -4.78 13.79
CA SER A 160 -6.84 -3.65 14.67
C SER A 160 -7.13 -2.39 13.86
N TYR A 161 -6.31 -2.12 12.84
CA TYR A 161 -6.46 -1.00 11.92
C TYR A 161 -7.78 -1.08 11.15
N TRP A 162 -8.11 -2.20 10.52
CA TRP A 162 -9.35 -2.32 9.75
C TRP A 162 -10.60 -2.31 10.63
N ARG A 163 -10.52 -2.90 11.84
CA ARG A 163 -11.60 -2.78 12.83
C ARG A 163 -11.85 -1.33 13.22
N TRP A 164 -10.77 -0.56 13.47
CA TRP A 164 -10.89 0.87 13.71
C TRP A 164 -11.44 1.59 12.47
N ARG A 165 -10.90 1.34 11.28
CA ARG A 165 -11.27 2.05 10.04
C ARG A 165 -12.74 1.86 9.67
N HIS A 166 -13.30 0.68 9.92
CA HIS A 166 -14.72 0.38 9.70
C HIS A 166 -15.61 0.71 10.90
N GLY A 167 -15.02 1.12 12.04
CA GLY A 167 -15.76 1.56 13.21
C GLY A 167 -16.56 2.83 12.95
N GLU A 168 -17.76 2.91 13.51
CA GLU A 168 -18.59 4.10 13.47
C GLU A 168 -17.88 5.28 14.16
N GLY A 169 -17.89 6.46 13.52
CA GLY A 169 -17.28 7.66 14.08
C GLY A 169 -15.75 7.73 14.04
N SER A 170 -15.06 6.71 13.51
CA SER A 170 -13.59 6.69 13.44
C SER A 170 -13.02 7.83 12.62
N TRP A 171 -13.59 8.11 11.44
CA TRP A 171 -13.17 9.24 10.61
C TRP A 171 -13.44 10.62 11.25
N PRO A 172 -14.68 10.94 11.69
CA PRO A 172 -14.94 12.19 12.41
C PRO A 172 -14.02 12.42 13.62
N SER A 173 -13.74 11.35 14.38
CA SER A 173 -12.83 11.43 15.54
C SER A 173 -11.41 11.78 15.10
N PHE A 174 -10.87 11.09 14.08
CA PHE A 174 -9.55 11.42 13.53
C PHE A 174 -9.50 12.87 13.02
N GLN A 175 -10.50 13.28 12.24
CA GLN A 175 -10.61 14.61 11.68
C GLN A 175 -10.62 15.67 12.78
N GLN A 176 -11.33 15.45 13.89
CA GLN A 176 -11.32 16.36 15.03
C GLN A 176 -9.92 16.52 15.64
N PHE A 177 -9.18 15.42 15.83
CA PHE A 177 -7.84 15.46 16.44
C PHE A 177 -6.82 16.21 15.57
N VAL A 178 -6.78 15.90 14.28
CA VAL A 178 -5.85 16.55 13.35
C VAL A 178 -6.22 18.03 13.11
N MET A 179 -7.51 18.36 13.07
CA MET A 179 -7.93 19.76 12.95
C MET A 179 -7.54 20.57 14.19
N GLY A 180 -7.71 20.02 15.40
CA GLY A 180 -7.26 20.67 16.63
C GLY A 180 -5.73 20.81 16.73
N HIS A 181 -4.98 19.88 16.14
CA HIS A 181 -3.52 20.02 15.97
C HIS A 181 -3.17 21.19 15.06
N LEU A 182 -3.78 21.24 13.87
CA LEU A 182 -3.55 22.30 12.90
C LEU A 182 -4.03 23.67 13.39
N ASP A 183 -5.09 23.74 14.20
CA ASP A 183 -5.53 24.99 14.85
C ASP A 183 -4.42 25.58 15.73
N ARG A 184 -3.73 24.74 16.51
CA ARG A 184 -2.63 25.18 17.38
C ARG A 184 -1.40 25.57 16.57
N ALA A 185 -1.06 24.79 15.55
CA ALA A 185 0.14 25.00 14.73
C ALA A 185 0.00 26.17 13.75
N LEU A 186 -1.18 26.33 13.14
CA LEU A 186 -1.39 27.21 11.98
C LEU A 186 -2.45 28.29 12.21
N GLY A 187 -3.29 28.19 13.23
CA GLY A 187 -4.44 29.08 13.45
C GLY A 187 -5.74 28.55 12.83
N PRO A 188 -6.81 29.36 12.87
CA PRO A 188 -8.17 28.93 12.54
C PRO A 188 -8.31 28.40 11.11
N ALA A 189 -9.26 27.48 10.92
CA ALA A 189 -9.57 26.91 9.61
C ALA A 189 -10.28 27.92 8.70
N GLY A 190 -9.93 27.89 7.41
CA GLY A 190 -10.68 28.48 6.31
C GLY A 190 -11.61 27.45 5.67
N ARG A 191 -11.49 27.25 4.36
CA ARG A 191 -12.25 26.23 3.63
C ARG A 191 -11.74 24.82 3.94
N TYR A 192 -12.63 23.85 3.71
CA TYR A 192 -12.34 22.43 3.73
C TYR A 192 -12.92 21.81 2.46
N TRP A 193 -12.14 20.97 1.78
CA TRP A 193 -12.57 20.22 0.60
C TRP A 193 -12.42 18.74 0.85
N ASP A 194 -13.36 17.96 0.32
CA ASP A 194 -13.18 16.53 0.20
C ASP A 194 -12.32 16.24 -1.04
N ALA A 195 -11.21 15.55 -0.83
CA ALA A 195 -10.32 15.04 -1.88
C ALA A 195 -10.34 13.51 -1.92
N GLY A 196 -11.09 12.86 -1.04
CA GLY A 196 -11.36 11.43 -1.02
C GLY A 196 -12.50 11.14 -1.98
N GLY A 197 -12.27 10.28 -2.96
CA GLY A 197 -13.37 9.73 -3.74
C GLY A 197 -14.12 8.67 -2.93
N GLU A 198 -14.79 7.77 -3.63
CA GLU A 198 -15.43 6.60 -3.00
C GLU A 198 -14.42 5.55 -2.49
N ARG A 199 -13.14 5.68 -2.85
CA ARG A 199 -12.07 4.73 -2.50
C ARG A 199 -11.17 5.27 -1.40
N LEU A 200 -10.52 4.35 -0.70
CA LEU A 200 -9.45 4.71 0.22
C LEU A 200 -8.20 5.17 -0.55
N PRO A 201 -7.37 6.03 0.06
CA PRO A 201 -7.58 6.67 1.35
C PRO A 201 -8.64 7.79 1.32
N THR A 202 -9.40 7.92 2.41
CA THR A 202 -10.21 9.12 2.67
C THR A 202 -9.27 10.28 2.96
N VAL A 203 -9.34 11.36 2.17
CA VAL A 203 -8.49 12.53 2.34
C VAL A 203 -9.29 13.81 2.22
N GLY A 204 -9.16 14.70 3.20
CA GLY A 204 -9.59 16.08 3.09
C GLY A 204 -8.44 17.02 2.76
N ILE A 205 -8.77 18.23 2.34
CA ILE A 205 -7.84 19.35 2.24
C ILE A 205 -8.39 20.47 3.12
N THR A 206 -7.58 20.98 4.03
CA THR A 206 -7.93 22.13 4.87
C THR A 206 -7.07 23.34 4.50
N GLU A 207 -7.72 24.49 4.42
CA GLU A 207 -7.09 25.79 4.27
C GLU A 207 -6.87 26.44 5.64
N ARG A 208 -5.71 27.08 5.80
CA ARG A 208 -5.33 27.90 6.96
C ARG A 208 -4.91 29.28 6.45
N PRO A 209 -5.83 30.27 6.44
CA PRO A 209 -5.56 31.62 5.95
C PRO A 209 -4.38 32.29 6.68
N PRO A 210 -3.89 33.44 6.19
CA PRO A 210 -2.89 34.23 6.90
C PRO A 210 -3.29 34.49 8.35
N HIS A 211 -2.36 34.31 9.28
CA HIS A 211 -2.64 34.37 10.71
C HIS A 211 -1.39 34.78 11.50
N ARG A 212 -1.55 35.76 12.41
CA ARG A 212 -0.45 36.42 13.13
C ARG A 212 0.59 36.95 12.13
N ASP A 213 1.85 36.60 12.31
CA ASP A 213 2.97 37.09 11.49
C ASP A 213 3.13 36.33 10.16
N ARG A 214 2.28 35.32 9.89
CA ARG A 214 2.29 34.58 8.62
C ARG A 214 1.40 35.29 7.59
N ASP A 215 2.00 35.76 6.51
CA ASP A 215 1.36 36.52 5.42
C ASP A 215 0.87 35.63 4.24
N PHE A 216 0.92 34.31 4.39
CA PHE A 216 0.50 33.34 3.37
C PHE A 216 -0.49 32.31 3.92
N THR A 217 -1.26 31.73 3.00
CA THR A 217 -2.18 30.61 3.27
C THR A 217 -1.40 29.31 3.26
N VAL A 218 -1.71 28.41 4.20
CA VAL A 218 -1.24 27.02 4.19
C VAL A 218 -2.40 26.11 3.86
N LEU A 219 -2.24 25.25 2.86
CA LEU A 219 -3.12 24.11 2.65
C LEU A 219 -2.44 22.85 3.15
N SER A 220 -3.21 21.95 3.76
CA SER A 220 -2.72 20.64 4.21
C SER A 220 -3.73 19.56 3.85
N THR A 221 -3.24 18.37 3.50
CA THR A 221 -4.09 17.18 3.54
C THR A 221 -4.46 16.84 4.98
N VAL A 222 -5.57 16.12 5.10
CA VAL A 222 -6.08 15.52 6.33
C VAL A 222 -6.48 14.09 5.98
N GLY A 223 -5.84 13.09 6.58
CA GLY A 223 -6.25 11.69 6.44
C GLY A 223 -5.30 10.82 5.64
N MET A 224 -4.26 11.38 5.00
CA MET A 224 -3.19 10.55 4.43
C MET A 224 -2.50 9.73 5.52
N SER A 225 -2.38 10.29 6.72
CA SER A 225 -1.71 9.64 7.86
C SER A 225 -2.55 8.59 8.57
N CYS A 226 -3.86 8.48 8.24
CA CYS A 226 -4.73 7.42 8.75
C CYS A 226 -4.23 6.03 8.37
N GLN A 227 -3.48 5.91 7.28
CA GLN A 227 -2.91 4.65 6.83
C GLN A 227 -1.41 4.82 6.59
N ARG A 228 -0.67 3.74 6.77
CA ARG A 228 0.75 3.66 6.41
C ARG A 228 0.90 3.67 4.90
N MET A 229 1.95 4.34 4.40
CA MET A 229 2.32 4.29 2.98
C MET A 229 2.96 2.93 2.63
N PRO A 230 2.67 2.39 1.44
CA PRO A 230 3.29 1.17 0.93
C PRO A 230 4.81 1.22 0.85
N THR A 231 5.46 0.06 0.84
CA THR A 231 6.88 -0.14 0.48
C THR A 231 7.95 0.56 1.33
N VAL A 232 7.59 1.45 2.26
CA VAL A 232 8.55 2.23 3.08
C VAL A 232 9.59 1.33 3.77
N GLU A 233 9.15 0.17 4.25
CA GLU A 233 10.00 -0.79 4.95
C GLU A 233 11.06 -1.49 4.10
N GLN A 234 10.91 -1.44 2.77
CA GLN A 234 11.93 -1.98 1.86
C GLN A 234 13.11 -1.02 1.71
N TRP A 235 12.94 0.24 2.11
CA TRP A 235 13.91 1.31 1.90
C TRP A 235 14.46 1.88 3.21
N ILE A 236 13.74 1.74 4.32
CA ILE A 236 14.04 2.40 5.59
C ILE A 236 14.01 1.40 6.75
N ASP A 237 15.11 1.29 7.50
CA ASP A 237 15.25 0.38 8.66
C ASP A 237 14.22 0.63 9.76
N LYS A 238 13.78 1.88 9.92
CA LYS A 238 12.77 2.31 10.92
C LYS A 238 11.54 2.89 10.21
N PRO A 239 10.73 2.06 9.56
CA PRO A 239 9.65 2.54 8.68
C PRO A 239 8.59 3.35 9.44
N GLY A 240 8.33 3.04 10.72
CA GLY A 240 7.33 3.76 11.51
C GLY A 240 7.62 5.26 11.68
N ALA A 241 8.87 5.69 11.51
CA ALA A 241 9.20 7.11 11.53
C ALA A 241 8.85 7.84 10.21
N TYR A 242 8.50 7.12 9.14
CA TYR A 242 8.29 7.64 7.78
C TYR A 242 6.99 7.14 7.12
N ALA A 243 6.32 6.15 7.71
CA ALA A 243 5.17 5.48 7.14
C ALA A 243 3.91 6.37 7.09
N ARG A 244 3.81 7.39 7.95
CA ARG A 244 2.64 8.27 8.03
C ARG A 244 3.01 9.70 7.70
N ILE A 245 2.36 10.24 6.67
CA ILE A 245 2.56 11.60 6.23
C ILE A 245 1.25 12.34 6.05
N GLU A 246 1.35 13.67 6.04
CA GLU A 246 0.43 14.57 5.36
C GLU A 246 1.25 15.43 4.39
N LEU A 247 0.59 16.02 3.41
CA LEU A 247 1.18 16.97 2.47
C LEU A 247 0.76 18.39 2.84
N ALA A 248 1.64 19.37 2.66
CA ALA A 248 1.33 20.78 2.83
C ALA A 248 1.87 21.62 1.68
N VAL A 249 1.20 22.74 1.38
CA VAL A 249 1.66 23.74 0.43
C VAL A 249 1.33 25.13 0.95
N ALA A 250 2.26 26.07 0.76
CA ALA A 250 2.07 27.49 1.08
C ALA A 250 1.78 28.27 -0.21
N THR A 251 0.85 29.23 -0.14
CA THR A 251 0.54 30.11 -1.29
C THR A 251 0.11 31.50 -0.83
N ARG A 252 0.46 32.51 -1.64
CA ARG A 252 -0.10 33.87 -1.58
C ARG A 252 -1.16 34.12 -2.66
N GLU A 253 -1.31 33.18 -3.59
CA GLU A 253 -2.28 33.20 -4.70
C GLU A 253 -3.59 32.52 -4.27
N ASP A 254 -4.52 32.27 -5.22
CA ASP A 254 -5.77 31.54 -4.92
C ASP A 254 -5.44 30.13 -4.36
N PRO A 255 -5.87 29.82 -3.12
CA PRO A 255 -5.65 28.51 -2.51
C PRO A 255 -6.26 27.34 -3.29
N LYS A 256 -7.25 27.59 -4.16
CA LYS A 256 -7.84 26.55 -5.02
C LYS A 256 -6.82 25.96 -6.00
N ASP A 257 -5.95 26.78 -6.56
CA ASP A 257 -4.95 26.31 -7.53
C ASP A 257 -3.89 25.46 -6.82
N ALA A 258 -3.43 25.91 -5.65
CA ALA A 258 -2.52 25.14 -4.81
C ALA A 258 -3.12 23.81 -4.32
N ALA A 259 -4.43 23.77 -4.06
CA ALA A 259 -5.13 22.54 -3.66
C ALA A 259 -5.01 21.42 -4.72
N LEU A 260 -4.88 21.76 -6.01
CA LEU A 260 -4.73 20.76 -7.08
C LEU A 260 -3.46 19.90 -6.92
N LEU A 261 -2.39 20.44 -6.33
CA LEU A 261 -1.19 19.67 -6.02
C LEU A 261 -1.46 18.60 -4.94
N LEU A 262 -2.28 18.93 -3.96
CA LEU A 262 -2.68 18.00 -2.89
C LEU A 262 -3.65 16.95 -3.44
N VAL A 263 -4.61 17.34 -4.28
CA VAL A 263 -5.51 16.38 -4.97
C VAL A 263 -4.69 15.38 -5.79
N TRP A 264 -3.71 15.86 -6.54
CA TRP A 264 -2.84 15.01 -7.37
C TRP A 264 -2.07 13.95 -6.56
N LEU A 265 -1.47 14.34 -5.43
CA LEU A 265 -0.53 13.47 -4.70
C LEU A 265 -1.16 12.73 -3.52
N SER A 266 -2.32 13.16 -3.03
CA SER A 266 -2.88 12.66 -1.77
C SER A 266 -3.24 11.18 -1.75
N GLN A 267 -3.61 10.61 -2.90
CA GLN A 267 -3.95 9.19 -3.02
C GLN A 267 -2.87 8.39 -3.76
N TYR A 268 -1.89 9.08 -4.36
CA TYR A 268 -0.87 8.49 -5.22
C TYR A 268 -0.08 7.33 -4.58
N PRO A 269 0.37 7.41 -3.30
CA PRO A 269 1.17 6.34 -2.68
C PRO A 269 0.48 4.97 -2.75
N TRP A 270 -0.81 4.91 -2.43
CA TRP A 270 -1.56 3.66 -2.38
C TRP A 270 -1.99 3.16 -3.76
N HIS A 271 -2.30 4.07 -4.69
CA HIS A 271 -2.65 3.70 -6.06
C HIS A 271 -1.44 3.17 -6.84
N SER A 272 -0.27 3.76 -6.64
CA SER A 272 0.96 3.38 -7.33
C SER A 272 1.85 2.43 -6.52
N VAL A 273 1.44 2.04 -5.31
CA VAL A 273 2.18 1.17 -4.39
C VAL A 273 3.63 1.67 -4.21
N THR A 274 3.71 2.88 -3.68
CA THR A 274 4.94 3.63 -3.47
C THR A 274 4.83 4.50 -2.22
N TRP A 275 5.88 5.26 -1.90
CA TRP A 275 5.89 6.17 -0.77
C TRP A 275 6.48 7.54 -1.13
N LEU A 276 6.08 8.54 -0.37
CA LEU A 276 6.56 9.91 -0.50
C LEU A 276 7.46 10.24 0.70
N GLY A 277 8.63 10.78 0.43
CA GLY A 277 9.67 11.02 1.42
C GLY A 277 10.26 12.42 1.30
N HIS A 278 10.98 12.83 2.34
CA HIS A 278 11.81 14.03 2.25
C HIS A 278 12.88 13.85 1.15
N GLY A 279 13.04 14.86 0.30
CA GLY A 279 13.96 14.85 -0.84
C GLY A 279 13.37 14.22 -2.10
N HIS A 280 12.23 13.54 -2.02
CA HIS A 280 11.58 13.01 -3.21
C HIS A 280 11.02 14.13 -4.08
N THR A 281 11.04 13.92 -5.39
CA THR A 281 10.41 14.81 -6.36
C THR A 281 9.26 14.12 -7.08
N ALA A 282 8.23 14.88 -7.44
CA ALA A 282 7.17 14.42 -8.34
C ALA A 282 7.06 15.38 -9.53
N LYS A 283 7.17 14.84 -10.75
CA LYS A 283 6.95 15.59 -11.99
C LYS A 283 5.45 15.70 -12.26
N TRP A 284 4.98 16.90 -12.59
CA TRP A 284 3.59 17.13 -12.99
C TRP A 284 3.21 16.24 -14.17
N TYR A 285 2.07 15.58 -14.06
CA TYR A 285 1.66 14.52 -14.99
C TYR A 285 1.08 15.07 -16.31
N HIS A 286 0.74 16.36 -16.36
CA HIS A 286 0.35 17.07 -17.58
C HIS A 286 1.49 17.92 -18.15
N GLU A 287 1.21 18.65 -19.23
CA GLU A 287 2.14 19.61 -19.81
C GLU A 287 2.58 20.66 -18.78
N PRO A 288 3.88 21.02 -18.71
CA PRO A 288 4.39 21.99 -17.74
C PRO A 288 3.62 23.33 -17.70
N ALA A 289 3.13 23.79 -18.86
CA ALA A 289 2.35 25.02 -18.96
C ALA A 289 1.03 25.00 -18.16
N THR A 290 0.56 23.80 -17.77
CA THR A 290 -0.66 23.59 -16.97
C THR A 290 -0.37 23.44 -15.48
N PHE A 291 0.87 23.65 -15.04
CA PHE A 291 1.22 23.50 -13.62
C PHE A 291 0.41 24.48 -12.75
N PRO A 292 -0.24 24.02 -11.66
CA PRO A 292 -1.20 24.84 -10.93
C PRO A 292 -0.66 26.16 -10.36
N LEU A 293 0.63 26.23 -10.03
CA LEU A 293 1.26 27.44 -9.46
C LEU A 293 2.06 28.26 -10.47
N GLY A 294 1.86 27.99 -11.75
CA GLY A 294 2.44 28.77 -12.85
C GLY A 294 3.33 27.95 -13.80
N PRO A 295 3.40 28.35 -15.08
CA PRO A 295 4.00 27.57 -16.16
C PRO A 295 5.52 27.42 -16.09
N GLN A 296 6.19 28.17 -15.20
CA GLN A 296 7.62 28.07 -14.96
C GLN A 296 8.02 26.80 -14.17
N TYR A 297 7.06 26.18 -13.50
CA TYR A 297 7.28 24.97 -12.71
C TYR A 297 6.89 23.72 -13.49
N SER A 298 7.45 22.58 -13.11
CA SER A 298 7.20 21.29 -13.78
C SER A 298 6.97 20.15 -12.79
N GLY A 299 6.96 20.44 -11.50
CA GLY A 299 6.81 19.46 -10.44
C GLY A 299 7.03 20.06 -9.06
N VAL A 300 7.19 19.18 -8.08
CA VAL A 300 7.41 19.53 -6.68
C VAL A 300 8.56 18.74 -6.08
N LEU A 301 9.32 19.38 -5.18
CA LEU A 301 10.22 18.76 -4.22
C LEU A 301 9.48 18.64 -2.87
N MET A 302 9.62 17.49 -2.22
CA MET A 302 8.98 17.21 -0.92
C MET A 302 9.97 17.44 0.21
N VAL A 303 9.70 18.44 1.05
CA VAL A 303 10.62 18.84 2.12
C VAL A 303 9.98 18.65 3.48
N HIS A 304 10.64 17.89 4.36
CA HIS A 304 10.24 17.84 5.76
C HIS A 304 10.93 18.99 6.50
N SER A 305 10.14 19.79 7.24
CA SER A 305 10.63 20.92 8.03
C SER A 305 11.51 21.93 7.28
N PRO A 306 11.06 22.47 6.13
CA PRO A 306 11.80 23.52 5.42
C PRO A 306 11.92 24.78 6.29
N PRO A 307 13.02 25.54 6.13
CA PRO A 307 13.17 26.83 6.78
C PRO A 307 12.00 27.77 6.46
N HIS A 308 11.61 28.62 7.42
CA HIS A 308 10.55 29.63 7.30
C HIS A 308 9.11 29.12 7.16
N MET A 309 8.90 27.80 7.17
CA MET A 309 7.54 27.24 7.29
C MET A 309 7.18 26.98 8.75
N PRO A 310 5.88 27.06 9.12
CA PRO A 310 5.42 26.69 10.45
C PRO A 310 5.78 25.25 10.81
N ASP A 311 6.15 25.03 12.06
CA ASP A 311 6.34 23.68 12.59
C ASP A 311 4.98 23.00 12.80
N MET A 312 4.76 21.90 12.08
CA MET A 312 3.57 21.06 12.18
C MET A 312 3.85 19.71 12.86
N SER A 313 5.02 19.55 13.46
CA SER A 313 5.40 18.33 14.19
C SER A 313 4.58 18.14 15.47
N GLY A 314 4.67 16.95 16.07
CA GLY A 314 4.01 16.63 17.34
C GLY A 314 2.64 15.97 17.22
N PHE A 315 2.13 15.75 16.01
CA PHE A 315 0.96 14.90 15.78
C PHE A 315 1.40 13.44 15.59
N ALA A 316 0.59 12.51 16.11
CA ALA A 316 0.81 11.08 15.97
C ALA A 316 -0.51 10.36 15.74
N PHE A 317 -0.45 9.25 15.00
CA PHE A 317 -1.57 8.36 14.77
C PHE A 317 -1.10 6.90 14.89
N GLY A 318 -1.88 6.06 15.57
CA GLY A 318 -1.50 4.66 15.81
C GLY A 318 -0.19 4.49 16.58
N GLY A 319 0.22 5.49 17.38
CA GLY A 319 1.50 5.49 18.10
C GLY A 319 2.70 5.94 17.25
N GLU A 320 2.49 6.34 16.00
CA GLU A 320 3.55 6.76 15.08
C GLU A 320 3.46 8.24 14.75
N ALA A 321 4.62 8.90 14.67
CA ALA A 321 4.69 10.30 14.33
C ALA A 321 4.24 10.55 12.89
N VAL A 322 3.41 11.57 12.70
CA VAL A 322 2.98 12.01 11.38
C VAL A 322 3.92 13.12 10.90
N ARG A 323 4.44 13.00 9.68
CA ARG A 323 5.28 14.02 9.06
C ARG A 323 4.51 14.81 8.02
N TRP A 324 4.60 16.13 8.10
CA TRP A 324 4.19 16.98 7.00
C TRP A 324 5.34 17.12 6.00
N LEU A 325 5.07 16.76 4.75
CA LEU A 325 5.94 17.03 3.61
C LEU A 325 5.43 18.29 2.90
N TRP A 326 6.23 19.33 2.92
CA TRP A 326 5.96 20.57 2.21
C TRP A 326 6.29 20.40 0.73
N LEU A 327 5.32 20.70 -0.12
CA LEU A 327 5.45 20.70 -1.57
C LEU A 327 6.05 22.04 -2.00
N THR A 328 7.31 22.02 -2.42
CA THR A 328 8.00 23.18 -3.00
C THR A 328 8.00 23.07 -4.53
N PRO A 329 7.37 24.01 -5.26
CA PRO A 329 7.40 23.99 -6.72
C PRO A 329 8.82 24.10 -7.27
N VAL A 330 9.14 23.31 -8.28
CA VAL A 330 10.47 23.26 -8.90
C VAL A 330 10.38 23.34 -10.42
N THR A 331 11.42 23.90 -11.04
CA THR A 331 11.55 24.00 -12.50
C THR A 331 11.93 22.64 -13.10
N ALA A 332 11.84 22.52 -14.44
CA ALA A 332 12.30 21.32 -15.14
C ALA A 332 13.78 21.01 -14.89
N GLU A 333 14.65 22.03 -14.92
CA GLU A 333 16.09 21.90 -14.65
C GLU A 333 16.37 21.39 -13.22
N ALA A 334 15.63 21.92 -12.23
CA ALA A 334 15.76 21.46 -10.86
C ALA A 334 15.31 19.99 -10.69
N LEU A 335 14.25 19.55 -11.39
CA LEU A 335 13.84 18.14 -11.39
C LEU A 335 14.92 17.21 -11.95
N GLU A 336 15.64 17.63 -12.99
CA GLU A 336 16.74 16.84 -13.57
C GLU A 336 17.92 16.72 -12.62
N THR A 337 18.20 17.78 -11.86
CA THR A 337 19.29 17.81 -10.86
C THR A 337 19.00 16.90 -9.66
N HIS A 338 17.73 16.59 -9.39
CA HIS A 338 17.29 15.78 -8.25
C HIS A 338 16.94 14.31 -8.61
N ARG A 339 17.15 13.89 -9.86
CA ARG A 339 17.00 12.49 -10.30
C ARG A 339 18.20 11.63 -9.95
#